data_AF-A0A1T3C896-F1
#
_entry.id   AF-A0A1T3C896-F1
#
_cell.length_a   1.000
_cell.length_b   1.000
_cell.length_c   1.000
_cell.angle_alpha   90.00
_cell.angle_beta   90.00
_cell.angle_gamma   90.00
#
_symmetry.space_group_name_H-M   'P 1'
#
loop_
_entity.id
_entity.type
_entity.pdbx_description
1 polymer ?
#
loop_
_entity_poly.entity_id
_entity_poly.type
_entity_poly.pdbx_seq_one_letter_code
_entity_poly.pdbx_strand_id
1 'polypeptide(L)'
;MSGHAKSSHKHAGGGRHSTNNLHPDPRSFLFVINELKVTENDNEYEGDDWWNRIPRSNSSGYDGETPGRVMRYHNRGVTEAFGYGWYRGDFNGRAWPAGGVLMCSSDGLPMLTEDGMPQYVDVYKKLSVFSCGPFLPIVVINGDPLTADLSSSETPSPMPLMFHHPPLQEGISHAVYPEGHMERGPGPCKYVAGANPSWMPSLVPTIYSNPNNPGPSNGLAGELPIILGLMAFSEPTRSEEVVNRIFVGEGSHRGKWRDGQWHRTEAPRGYALSADAKPLGFLVTVLFDPANPEYSNKESLEAMEWTEVIVRESRR
;
A
#
# COMPACT_ATOMS: atom_id res chain seq x y z
N MET A 1 -61.27 -6.46 37.43
CA MET A 1 -60.57 -6.90 36.21
C MET A 1 -59.90 -5.68 35.60
N SER A 2 -58.57 -5.62 35.69
CA SER A 2 -57.62 -5.47 34.56
C SER A 2 -57.75 -4.16 33.77
N GLY A 3 -56.74 -3.32 33.58
CA GLY A 3 -55.31 -3.44 33.83
C GLY A 3 -54.60 -2.14 33.41
N HIS A 4 -53.35 -2.00 33.83
CA HIS A 4 -52.44 -0.91 33.47
C HIS A 4 -52.11 -0.87 31.98
N ALA A 5 -51.88 0.33 31.44
CA ALA A 5 -50.78 0.59 30.51
C ALA A 5 -50.37 2.07 30.55
N LYS A 6 -49.15 2.32 31.05
CA LYS A 6 -48.39 3.56 30.81
C LYS A 6 -47.85 3.51 29.39
N SER A 7 -48.01 4.59 28.63
CA SER A 7 -47.20 4.84 27.43
C SER A 7 -46.58 6.23 27.54
N SER A 8 -45.26 6.23 27.68
CA SER A 8 -44.36 7.36 27.61
C SER A 8 -43.67 7.26 26.26
N HIS A 9 -43.88 8.24 25.37
CA HIS A 9 -43.08 8.37 24.17
C HIS A 9 -42.27 9.67 24.22
N LYS A 10 -40.96 9.42 24.35
CA LYS A 10 -39.83 10.32 24.33
C LYS A 10 -39.71 11.05 22.99
N HIS A 11 -39.33 12.33 23.12
CA HIS A 11 -38.56 13.18 22.22
C HIS A 11 -38.15 12.61 20.86
N ALA A 12 -38.71 13.21 19.80
CA ALA A 12 -38.08 13.28 18.49
C ALA A 12 -36.83 14.16 18.59
N GLY A 13 -35.68 13.53 18.82
CA GLY A 13 -34.36 14.16 18.67
C GLY A 13 -34.01 14.22 17.20
N GLY A 14 -33.97 15.44 16.65
CA GLY A 14 -33.56 15.70 15.28
C GLY A 14 -32.22 15.07 14.97
N GLY A 15 -32.20 14.23 13.93
CA GLY A 15 -30.98 13.72 13.33
C GLY A 15 -30.16 14.91 12.83
N ARG A 16 -29.09 15.24 13.56
CA ARG A 16 -28.00 16.03 13.03
C ARG A 16 -27.40 15.24 11.87
N HIS A 17 -27.78 15.61 10.65
CA HIS A 17 -26.95 15.37 9.48
C HIS A 17 -25.61 16.06 9.73
N SER A 18 -24.66 15.33 10.29
CA SER A 18 -23.25 15.72 10.28
C SER A 18 -22.77 15.56 8.85
N THR A 19 -23.01 16.58 8.03
CA THR A 19 -22.24 16.81 6.80
C THR A 19 -20.80 16.97 7.25
N ASN A 20 -20.02 15.90 7.12
CA ASN A 20 -18.57 15.94 7.31
C ASN A 20 -18.02 16.88 6.23
N ASN A 21 -17.96 18.17 6.52
CA ASN A 21 -17.15 19.13 5.77
C ASN A 21 -15.69 18.78 6.07
N LEU A 22 -15.20 17.73 5.41
CA LEU A 22 -13.78 17.45 5.38
C LEU A 22 -13.14 18.61 4.62
N HIS A 23 -12.34 19.40 5.31
CA HIS A 23 -11.49 20.38 4.65
C HIS A 23 -10.66 19.67 3.56
N PRO A 24 -10.38 20.34 2.43
CA PRO A 24 -9.45 19.84 1.43
C PRO A 24 -8.14 19.48 2.13
N ASP A 25 -7.61 18.30 1.84
CA ASP A 25 -6.28 17.91 2.28
C ASP A 25 -5.29 18.44 1.23
N PRO A 26 -4.49 19.48 1.54
CA PRO A 26 -3.64 20.12 0.56
C PRO A 26 -2.47 19.23 0.12
N ARG A 27 -2.19 18.14 0.85
CA ARG A 27 -1.09 17.23 0.52
C ARG A 27 -1.33 16.51 -0.79
N SER A 28 -0.22 16.22 -1.45
CA SER A 28 -0.20 15.31 -2.58
C SER A 28 1.09 14.50 -2.60
N PHE A 29 1.08 13.43 -3.35
CA PHE A 29 2.28 12.67 -3.71
C PHE A 29 2.02 11.94 -5.02
N LEU A 30 3.09 11.63 -5.73
CA LEU A 30 3.02 10.71 -6.86
C LEU A 30 3.33 9.30 -6.37
N PHE A 31 2.74 8.32 -7.02
CA PHE A 31 3.11 6.93 -6.78
C PHE A 31 2.94 6.10 -8.05
N VAL A 32 3.73 5.04 -8.11
CA VAL A 32 3.62 4.01 -9.13
C VAL A 32 3.75 2.65 -8.46
N ILE A 33 3.01 1.68 -8.99
CA ILE A 33 2.97 0.32 -8.47
C ILE A 33 3.22 -0.59 -9.66
N ASN A 34 4.38 -1.24 -9.67
CA ASN A 34 4.76 -2.19 -10.72
C ASN A 34 4.58 -3.60 -10.20
N GLU A 35 3.99 -4.47 -11.02
CA GLU A 35 3.91 -5.89 -10.70
C GLU A 35 5.26 -6.55 -10.96
N LEU A 36 5.82 -7.20 -9.93
CA LEU A 36 7.08 -7.90 -10.04
C LEU A 36 6.87 -9.28 -10.67
N LYS A 37 7.63 -9.57 -11.73
CA LYS A 37 7.59 -10.86 -12.42
C LYS A 37 8.54 -11.83 -11.71
N VAL A 38 8.07 -12.45 -10.62
CA VAL A 38 8.85 -13.47 -9.90
C VAL A 38 9.17 -14.64 -10.85
N THR A 39 10.37 -15.19 -10.85
CA THR A 39 10.78 -16.28 -11.76
C THR A 39 10.22 -17.64 -11.31
N GLU A 40 9.99 -18.56 -12.25
CA GLU A 40 9.50 -19.92 -12.02
C GLU A 40 10.64 -20.94 -12.05
N ASN A 41 11.39 -21.07 -10.95
CA ASN A 41 12.35 -22.17 -10.79
C ASN A 41 11.82 -23.19 -9.80
N ASP A 42 11.00 -24.13 -10.29
CA ASP A 42 10.38 -25.21 -9.49
C ASP A 42 11.39 -26.15 -8.80
N ASN A 43 12.66 -26.12 -9.22
CA ASN A 43 13.72 -26.97 -8.66
C ASN A 43 14.35 -26.40 -7.38
N GLU A 44 14.03 -25.15 -7.02
CA GLU A 44 14.59 -24.48 -5.85
C GLU A 44 13.43 -24.09 -4.93
N TYR A 45 13.07 -24.99 -4.01
CA TYR A 45 12.19 -24.68 -2.88
C TYR A 45 12.91 -23.68 -1.96
N GLU A 46 12.94 -22.41 -2.35
CA GLU A 46 13.39 -21.31 -1.51
C GLU A 46 12.20 -20.81 -0.69
N GLY A 47 12.13 -21.30 0.55
CA GLY A 47 11.20 -20.83 1.55
C GLY A 47 11.91 -20.29 2.78
N ASP A 48 11.14 -19.79 3.74
CA ASP A 48 11.66 -19.54 5.09
C ASP A 48 11.93 -20.87 5.83
N ASP A 49 12.40 -20.78 7.08
CA ASP A 49 12.68 -21.95 7.94
C ASP A 49 11.43 -22.84 8.20
N TRP A 50 10.23 -22.32 7.91
CA TRP A 50 8.95 -23.02 8.02
C TRP A 50 8.39 -23.46 6.67
N TRP A 51 9.20 -23.41 5.61
CA TRP A 51 8.86 -23.80 4.25
C TRP A 51 7.75 -22.96 3.59
N ASN A 52 7.49 -21.74 4.08
CA ASN A 52 6.65 -20.79 3.36
C ASN A 52 7.41 -20.27 2.15
N ARG A 53 6.80 -20.30 0.96
CA ARG A 53 7.39 -19.68 -0.24
C ARG A 53 7.52 -18.18 -0.05
N ILE A 54 8.75 -17.66 -0.06
CA ILE A 54 9.02 -16.22 0.09
C ILE A 54 9.69 -15.68 -1.17
N PRO A 55 9.54 -14.37 -1.47
CA PRO A 55 10.27 -13.75 -2.56
C PRO A 55 11.78 -13.80 -2.31
N ARG A 56 12.57 -13.93 -3.37
CA ARG A 56 14.01 -13.68 -3.27
C ARG A 56 14.28 -12.21 -2.96
N SER A 57 15.34 -11.99 -2.21
CA SER A 57 15.88 -10.67 -1.85
C SER A 57 16.70 -10.00 -2.97
N ASN A 58 16.89 -10.66 -4.10
CA ASN A 58 17.79 -10.22 -5.15
C ASN A 58 17.22 -10.47 -6.55
N SER A 59 17.84 -9.83 -7.53
CA SER A 59 17.39 -9.78 -8.92
C SER A 59 17.26 -11.12 -9.62
N SER A 60 17.98 -12.17 -9.16
CA SER A 60 17.90 -13.51 -9.75
C SER A 60 16.54 -14.19 -9.58
N GLY A 61 15.72 -13.71 -8.64
CA GLY A 61 14.37 -14.22 -8.43
C GLY A 61 13.31 -13.58 -9.33
N TYR A 62 13.70 -12.76 -10.31
CA TYR A 62 12.77 -11.94 -11.08
C TYR A 62 13.15 -11.78 -12.56
N ASP A 63 12.15 -11.85 -13.43
CA ASP A 63 12.24 -11.59 -14.87
C ASP A 63 11.93 -10.12 -15.22
N GLY A 64 11.94 -9.24 -14.21
CA GLY A 64 11.65 -7.81 -14.32
C GLY A 64 10.30 -7.42 -13.71
N GLU A 65 9.62 -6.46 -14.33
CA GLU A 65 8.34 -5.94 -13.85
C GLU A 65 7.37 -5.62 -14.99
N THR A 66 6.08 -5.48 -14.66
CA THR A 66 5.06 -4.87 -15.50
C THR A 66 4.78 -3.47 -14.94
N PRO A 67 5.19 -2.39 -15.63
CA PRO A 67 5.02 -1.03 -15.13
C PRO A 67 3.55 -0.62 -14.97
N GLY A 68 3.23 0.01 -13.84
CA GLY A 68 1.96 0.72 -13.66
C GLY A 68 2.01 2.13 -14.27
N ARG A 69 0.85 2.81 -14.31
CA ARG A 69 0.84 4.25 -14.62
C ARG A 69 1.23 5.04 -13.37
N VAL A 70 1.81 6.21 -13.59
CA VAL A 70 2.06 7.16 -12.50
C VAL A 70 0.74 7.79 -12.09
N MET A 71 0.44 7.72 -10.81
CA MET A 71 -0.79 8.23 -10.23
C MET A 71 -0.46 9.33 -9.22
N ARG A 72 -1.39 10.27 -9.06
CA ARG A 72 -1.32 11.36 -8.08
C ARG A 72 -2.40 11.16 -7.05
N TYR A 73 -2.03 11.08 -5.78
CA TYR A 73 -2.96 11.30 -4.70
C TYR A 73 -3.04 12.81 -4.42
N HIS A 74 -4.25 13.36 -4.43
CA HIS A 74 -4.49 14.76 -4.04
C HIS A 74 -5.95 14.95 -3.65
N ASN A 75 -6.23 15.80 -2.65
CA ASN A 75 -7.58 16.06 -2.16
C ASN A 75 -8.37 14.78 -1.82
N ARG A 76 -7.71 13.79 -1.22
CA ARG A 76 -8.30 12.49 -0.83
C ARG A 76 -8.79 11.62 -1.99
N GLY A 77 -8.40 11.93 -3.22
CA GLY A 77 -8.65 11.11 -4.40
C GLY A 77 -7.36 10.73 -5.10
N VAL A 78 -7.47 9.76 -6.01
CA VAL A 78 -6.37 9.40 -6.92
C VAL A 78 -6.77 9.70 -8.35
N THR A 79 -5.87 10.34 -9.10
CA THR A 79 -5.99 10.56 -10.53
C THR A 79 -4.73 10.06 -11.24
N GLU A 80 -4.81 9.85 -12.54
CA GLU A 80 -3.61 9.66 -13.37
C GLU A 80 -2.77 10.95 -13.34
N ALA A 81 -1.45 10.80 -13.22
CA ALA A 81 -0.50 11.91 -13.24
C ALA A 81 0.06 12.06 -14.67
N PHE A 82 -0.70 12.73 -15.54
CA PHE A 82 -0.25 13.03 -16.90
C PHE A 82 1.03 13.88 -16.89
N GLY A 83 1.93 13.60 -17.82
CA GLY A 83 3.27 14.22 -17.86
C GLY A 83 4.30 13.53 -16.97
N TYR A 84 3.99 12.34 -16.45
CA TYR A 84 4.95 11.51 -15.71
C TYR A 84 4.91 10.07 -16.22
N GLY A 85 6.07 9.44 -16.32
CA GLY A 85 6.20 8.05 -16.81
C GLY A 85 7.23 7.26 -16.03
N TRP A 86 6.94 5.99 -15.76
CA TRP A 86 7.95 5.08 -15.21
C TRP A 86 8.97 4.68 -16.27
N TYR A 87 10.23 4.65 -15.89
CA TYR A 87 11.32 4.21 -16.75
C TYR A 87 12.30 3.32 -15.98
N ARG A 88 12.74 2.26 -16.65
CA ARG A 88 13.84 1.41 -16.25
C ARG A 88 14.59 0.99 -17.50
N GLY A 89 15.92 1.02 -17.44
CA GLY A 89 16.78 0.53 -18.52
C GLY A 89 16.81 -1.01 -18.60
N ASP A 90 17.58 -1.51 -19.57
CA ASP A 90 17.69 -2.94 -19.82
C ASP A 90 18.50 -3.68 -18.76
N PHE A 91 18.19 -4.97 -18.59
CA PHE A 91 18.93 -5.87 -17.71
C PHE A 91 20.39 -6.01 -18.14
N ASN A 92 21.33 -5.83 -17.21
CA ASN A 92 22.76 -5.82 -17.51
C ASN A 92 23.44 -7.21 -17.39
N GLY A 93 22.67 -8.27 -17.16
CA GLY A 93 23.18 -9.64 -16.95
C GLY A 93 23.43 -10.01 -15.48
N ARG A 94 23.35 -9.04 -14.55
CA ARG A 94 23.50 -9.29 -13.11
C ARG A 94 22.34 -8.76 -12.29
N ALA A 95 21.92 -7.53 -12.56
CA ALA A 95 20.82 -6.86 -11.89
C ALA A 95 20.14 -5.90 -12.88
N TRP A 96 18.91 -5.52 -12.57
CA TRP A 96 18.24 -4.45 -13.29
C TRP A 96 18.77 -3.09 -12.81
N PRO A 97 18.89 -2.09 -13.70
CA PRO A 97 19.17 -0.73 -13.26
C PRO A 97 18.02 -0.21 -12.39
N ALA A 98 18.32 0.79 -11.55
CA ALA A 98 17.29 1.42 -10.73
C ALA A 98 16.20 2.05 -11.61
N GLY A 99 14.95 1.70 -11.34
CA GLY A 99 13.80 2.35 -11.98
C GLY A 99 13.42 3.65 -11.26
N GLY A 100 12.87 4.59 -12.02
CA GLY A 100 12.44 5.89 -11.55
C GLY A 100 11.30 6.48 -12.39
N VAL A 101 10.69 7.55 -11.89
CA VAL A 101 9.67 8.30 -12.64
C VAL A 101 10.33 9.49 -13.32
N LEU A 102 10.12 9.61 -14.62
CA LEU A 102 10.54 10.74 -15.44
C LEU A 102 9.41 11.76 -15.55
N MET A 103 9.78 13.04 -15.66
CA MET A 103 8.90 14.07 -16.20
C MET A 103 8.87 13.96 -17.72
N CYS A 104 7.69 14.01 -18.31
CA CYS A 104 7.46 13.89 -19.75
C CYS A 104 6.79 15.15 -20.30
N SER A 105 7.19 15.56 -21.50
CA SER A 105 6.52 16.63 -22.25
C SER A 105 5.16 16.17 -22.78
N SER A 106 4.39 17.10 -23.35
CA SER A 106 3.04 16.83 -23.87
C SER A 106 2.98 15.81 -25.01
N ASP A 107 4.10 15.56 -25.68
CA ASP A 107 4.27 14.52 -26.71
C ASP A 107 4.70 13.16 -26.12
N GLY A 108 4.84 13.05 -24.79
CA GLY A 108 5.20 11.83 -24.08
C GLY A 108 6.70 11.54 -24.02
N LEU A 109 7.55 12.45 -24.53
CA LEU A 109 9.00 12.29 -24.47
C LEU A 109 9.56 12.72 -23.10
N PRO A 110 10.66 12.11 -22.61
CA PRO A 110 11.32 12.56 -21.39
C PRO A 110 11.79 14.01 -21.50
N MET A 111 11.46 14.82 -20.51
CA MET A 111 12.03 16.15 -20.35
C MET A 111 13.50 16.03 -19.96
N LEU A 112 14.34 16.88 -20.54
CA LEU A 112 15.79 16.88 -20.30
C LEU A 112 16.20 18.10 -19.46
N THR A 113 17.23 17.96 -18.63
CA THR A 113 17.93 19.07 -17.98
C THR A 113 18.75 19.85 -19.01
N GLU A 114 19.32 21.00 -18.61
CA GLU A 114 20.23 21.78 -19.46
C GLU A 114 21.43 20.96 -19.95
N ASP A 115 21.89 19.99 -19.16
CA ASP A 115 22.98 19.06 -19.49
C ASP A 115 22.53 17.89 -20.39
N GLY A 116 21.27 17.88 -20.85
CA GLY A 116 20.73 16.84 -21.71
C GLY A 116 20.36 15.53 -21.00
N MET A 117 20.30 15.52 -19.67
CA MET A 117 19.95 14.33 -18.88
C MET A 117 18.44 14.25 -18.60
N PRO A 118 17.82 13.06 -18.60
CA PRO A 118 16.41 12.93 -18.25
C PRO A 118 16.09 13.48 -16.85
N GLN A 119 15.01 14.24 -16.73
CA GLN A 119 14.57 14.79 -15.44
C GLN A 119 13.75 13.74 -14.68
N TYR A 120 14.28 13.30 -13.54
CA TYR A 120 13.60 12.38 -12.64
C TYR A 120 12.85 13.13 -11.54
N VAL A 121 11.78 12.51 -11.06
CA VAL A 121 11.07 12.94 -9.86
C VAL A 121 11.75 12.33 -8.63
N ASP A 122 11.91 13.13 -7.58
CA ASP A 122 12.53 12.70 -6.33
C ASP A 122 11.68 11.66 -5.59
N VAL A 123 12.32 10.53 -5.27
CA VAL A 123 11.70 9.42 -4.54
C VAL A 123 11.63 9.75 -3.05
N TYR A 124 10.45 9.60 -2.45
CA TYR A 124 10.27 9.66 -1.01
C TYR A 124 10.59 8.31 -0.36
N LYS A 125 9.94 7.24 -0.85
CA LYS A 125 10.11 5.89 -0.30
C LYS A 125 9.79 4.81 -1.33
N LYS A 126 10.47 3.67 -1.23
CA LYS A 126 10.28 2.51 -2.11
C LYS A 126 10.27 1.23 -1.28
N LEU A 127 9.22 0.42 -1.39
CA LEU A 127 9.12 -0.91 -0.77
C LEU A 127 8.53 -1.89 -1.77
N SER A 128 8.91 -3.15 -1.66
CA SER A 128 8.23 -4.23 -2.38
C SER A 128 7.37 -5.02 -1.42
N VAL A 129 6.11 -5.27 -1.80
CA VAL A 129 5.11 -5.95 -0.98
C VAL A 129 4.64 -7.19 -1.71
N PHE A 130 4.62 -8.33 -1.02
CA PHE A 130 4.35 -9.63 -1.60
C PHE A 130 3.23 -10.35 -0.86
N SER A 131 2.38 -11.05 -1.62
CA SER A 131 1.48 -12.05 -1.07
C SER A 131 2.08 -13.45 -1.21
N CYS A 132 2.34 -14.12 -0.10
CA CYS A 132 3.18 -15.34 -0.05
C CYS A 132 2.45 -16.62 0.41
N GLY A 133 1.11 -16.57 0.48
CA GLY A 133 0.26 -17.74 0.77
C GLY A 133 -0.47 -17.64 2.12
N PRO A 134 -1.27 -18.65 2.50
CA PRO A 134 -2.14 -18.53 3.67
C PRO A 134 -1.42 -18.47 5.02
N PHE A 135 -0.20 -18.99 5.13
CA PHE A 135 0.54 -19.13 6.39
C PHE A 135 1.57 -18.02 6.66
N LEU A 136 2.03 -17.35 5.60
CA LEU A 136 2.82 -16.13 5.65
C LEU A 136 2.26 -15.17 4.59
N PRO A 137 1.13 -14.51 4.86
CA PRO A 137 0.36 -13.90 3.78
C PRO A 137 0.97 -12.65 3.19
N ILE A 138 1.72 -11.86 3.98
CA ILE A 138 2.33 -10.63 3.47
C ILE A 138 3.80 -10.55 3.91
N VAL A 139 4.67 -10.37 2.92
CA VAL A 139 6.11 -10.14 3.09
C VAL A 139 6.48 -8.79 2.46
N VAL A 140 7.41 -8.09 3.06
CA VAL A 140 7.91 -6.77 2.66
C VAL A 140 9.41 -6.86 2.46
N ILE A 141 9.92 -6.31 1.37
CA ILE A 141 11.34 -6.08 1.13
C ILE A 141 11.56 -4.56 1.12
N ASN A 142 12.55 -4.09 1.89
CA ASN A 142 12.91 -2.68 1.92
C ASN A 142 13.67 -2.30 0.63
N GLY A 143 12.99 -1.61 -0.29
CA GLY A 143 13.55 -1.20 -1.57
C GLY A 143 13.14 -2.05 -2.78
N ASP A 144 14.03 -2.07 -3.78
CA ASP A 144 13.82 -2.68 -5.10
C ASP A 144 14.64 -3.98 -5.25
N PRO A 145 14.02 -5.16 -5.16
CA PRO A 145 14.74 -6.42 -5.25
C PRO A 145 15.34 -6.64 -6.66
N LEU A 146 14.87 -5.94 -7.69
CA LEU A 146 15.43 -6.03 -9.05
C LEU A 146 16.83 -5.41 -9.15
N THR A 147 17.19 -4.51 -8.24
CA THR A 147 18.50 -3.84 -8.24
C THR A 147 19.57 -4.56 -7.43
N ALA A 148 19.18 -5.49 -6.57
CA ALA A 148 20.09 -6.18 -5.68
C ALA A 148 20.85 -7.29 -6.44
N ASP A 149 22.17 -7.17 -6.47
CA ASP A 149 23.10 -8.18 -6.99
C ASP A 149 23.41 -9.20 -5.89
N LEU A 150 23.44 -10.50 -6.25
CA LEU A 150 23.81 -11.62 -5.38
C LEU A 150 25.19 -11.44 -4.70
N SER A 151 26.10 -10.71 -5.35
CA SER A 151 27.44 -10.43 -4.83
C SER A 151 27.50 -9.25 -3.85
N SER A 152 26.40 -8.52 -3.66
CA SER A 152 26.33 -7.39 -2.74
C SER A 152 26.08 -7.86 -1.30
N SER A 153 26.81 -7.28 -0.35
CA SER A 153 26.59 -7.51 1.08
C SER A 153 25.33 -6.83 1.62
N GLU A 154 24.63 -6.05 0.78
CA GLU A 154 23.46 -5.23 1.14
C GLU A 154 22.18 -5.76 0.50
N THR A 155 22.07 -7.08 0.28
CA THR A 155 20.84 -7.69 -0.23
C THR A 155 19.70 -7.48 0.78
N PRO A 156 18.57 -6.85 0.40
CA PRO A 156 17.51 -6.52 1.32
C PRO A 156 16.74 -7.78 1.76
N SER A 157 16.63 -8.02 3.06
CA SER A 157 15.97 -9.22 3.58
C SER A 157 14.44 -9.15 3.46
N PRO A 158 13.76 -10.26 3.10
CA PRO A 158 12.31 -10.35 3.17
C PRO A 158 11.87 -10.39 4.64
N MET A 159 10.89 -9.56 4.98
CA MET A 159 10.39 -9.41 6.35
C MET A 159 8.87 -9.54 6.40
N PRO A 160 8.28 -10.05 7.48
CA PRO A 160 6.83 -10.13 7.59
C PRO A 160 6.20 -8.74 7.73
N LEU A 161 5.00 -8.56 7.17
CA LEU A 161 4.14 -7.45 7.58
C LEU A 161 3.84 -7.56 9.08
N MET A 162 4.02 -6.45 9.78
CA MET A 162 3.66 -6.30 11.19
C MET A 162 2.84 -5.02 11.40
N PHE A 163 2.31 -4.87 12.60
CA PHE A 163 1.55 -3.71 13.01
C PHE A 163 2.13 -3.12 14.30
N HIS A 164 2.42 -1.83 14.28
CA HIS A 164 2.72 -1.05 15.48
C HIS A 164 1.45 -0.33 15.96
N HIS A 165 1.28 -0.24 17.27
CA HIS A 165 0.12 0.40 17.90
C HIS A 165 0.64 1.54 18.80
N PRO A 166 0.69 2.79 18.30
CA PRO A 166 1.25 3.90 19.07
C PRO A 166 0.40 4.16 20.31
N PRO A 167 1.01 4.34 21.50
CA PRO A 167 0.26 4.55 22.75
C PRO A 167 -0.67 5.77 22.75
N LEU A 168 -0.36 6.79 21.92
CA LEU A 168 -1.12 8.03 21.82
C LEU A 168 -2.20 8.00 20.72
N GLN A 169 -2.26 6.94 19.94
CA GLN A 169 -3.16 6.77 18.79
C GLN A 169 -3.99 5.49 18.95
N GLU A 170 -4.80 5.44 20.01
CA GLU A 170 -5.60 4.27 20.33
C GLU A 170 -6.46 3.82 19.14
N GLY A 171 -6.51 2.51 18.88
CA GLY A 171 -7.30 1.92 17.82
C GLY A 171 -6.71 2.05 16.40
N ILE A 172 -5.60 2.77 16.21
CA ILE A 172 -4.94 2.89 14.89
C ILE A 172 -3.89 1.79 14.76
N SER A 173 -3.91 1.08 13.62
CA SER A 173 -2.86 0.10 13.27
C SER A 173 -1.87 0.74 12.30
N HIS A 174 -0.60 0.86 12.68
CA HIS A 174 0.47 1.28 11.76
C HIS A 174 1.05 0.06 11.07
N ALA A 175 0.83 -0.09 9.77
CA ALA A 175 1.46 -1.13 8.95
C ALA A 175 2.96 -0.85 8.82
N VAL A 176 3.78 -1.80 9.28
CA VAL A 176 5.23 -1.65 9.37
C VAL A 176 5.93 -2.97 9.03
N TYR A 177 7.26 -2.91 8.96
CA TYR A 177 8.14 -4.07 8.93
C TYR A 177 9.13 -3.97 10.13
N PRO A 178 9.75 -5.07 10.58
CA PRO A 178 10.57 -5.13 11.79
C PRO A 178 11.68 -4.07 11.89
N GLU A 179 12.30 -3.72 10.76
CA GLU A 179 13.39 -2.75 10.68
C GLU A 179 12.91 -1.34 10.26
N GLY A 180 11.61 -1.16 10.10
CA GLY A 180 11.01 0.12 9.70
C GLY A 180 11.05 1.15 10.82
N HIS A 181 10.91 2.42 10.43
CA HIS A 181 10.75 3.49 11.43
C HIS A 181 9.44 3.26 12.19
N MET A 182 9.46 3.45 13.51
CA MET A 182 8.30 3.33 14.37
C MET A 182 8.38 4.42 15.44
N GLU A 183 7.22 4.99 15.81
CA GLU A 183 7.15 5.86 16.97
C GLU A 183 7.51 5.12 18.27
N ARG A 184 7.81 5.87 19.32
CA ARG A 184 8.13 5.29 20.63
C ARG A 184 6.92 4.54 21.18
N GLY A 185 7.09 3.24 21.44
CA GLY A 185 6.05 2.43 22.03
C GLY A 185 6.43 0.96 22.16
N PRO A 186 5.45 0.07 22.38
CA PRO A 186 5.65 -1.37 22.28
C PRO A 186 6.19 -1.76 20.90
N GLY A 187 6.95 -2.84 20.85
CA GLY A 187 7.41 -3.41 19.58
C GLY A 187 6.22 -3.83 18.68
N PRO A 188 6.45 -3.98 17.37
CA PRO A 188 5.40 -4.35 16.44
C PRO A 188 4.90 -5.78 16.71
N CYS A 189 3.65 -6.05 16.35
CA CYS A 189 3.00 -7.34 16.53
C CYS A 189 2.36 -7.85 15.22
N LYS A 190 1.85 -9.09 15.23
CA LYS A 190 1.21 -9.73 14.07
C LYS A 190 -0.32 -9.55 14.04
N TYR A 191 -0.86 -8.51 14.66
CA TYR A 191 -2.29 -8.27 14.66
C TYR A 191 -2.64 -6.78 14.57
N VAL A 192 -3.79 -6.49 13.97
CA VAL A 192 -4.35 -5.13 13.85
C VAL A 192 -5.07 -4.71 15.13
N ALA A 193 -5.37 -3.43 15.28
CA ALA A 193 -6.26 -2.92 16.32
C ALA A 193 -7.71 -3.19 15.90
N GLY A 194 -8.52 -3.72 16.82
CA GLY A 194 -9.87 -4.20 16.52
C GLY A 194 -9.93 -5.65 16.06
N ALA A 195 -11.06 -6.32 16.34
CA ALA A 195 -11.31 -7.68 15.82
C ALA A 195 -11.65 -7.67 14.34
N ASN A 196 -12.50 -6.72 13.93
CA ASN A 196 -13.11 -6.68 12.60
C ASN A 196 -13.14 -5.26 12.02
N PRO A 197 -11.97 -4.64 11.74
CA PRO A 197 -11.92 -3.37 11.02
C PRO A 197 -12.68 -3.46 9.69
N SER A 198 -13.33 -2.39 9.25
CA SER A 198 -14.14 -2.38 8.02
C SER A 198 -13.34 -2.61 6.74
N TRP A 199 -12.03 -2.33 6.75
CA TRP A 199 -11.11 -2.61 5.66
C TRP A 199 -10.56 -4.05 5.68
N MET A 200 -10.86 -4.85 6.71
CA MET A 200 -10.55 -6.29 6.77
C MET A 200 -11.77 -7.10 6.30
N PRO A 201 -11.61 -8.16 5.49
CA PRO A 201 -10.35 -8.75 4.99
C PRO A 201 -9.74 -8.05 3.77
N SER A 202 -10.42 -7.03 3.25
CA SER A 202 -10.17 -6.49 1.89
C SER A 202 -8.83 -5.79 1.66
N LEU A 203 -8.11 -5.38 2.71
CA LEU A 203 -6.75 -4.84 2.64
C LEU A 203 -5.75 -5.65 3.44
N VAL A 204 -6.18 -6.27 4.53
CA VAL A 204 -5.32 -7.08 5.40
C VAL A 204 -6.02 -8.42 5.63
N PRO A 205 -5.31 -9.56 5.47
CA PRO A 205 -5.90 -10.87 5.69
C PRO A 205 -6.42 -11.06 7.12
N THR A 206 -7.45 -11.90 7.28
CA THR A 206 -8.08 -12.19 8.59
C THR A 206 -7.13 -12.82 9.60
N ILE A 207 -6.01 -13.42 9.18
CA ILE A 207 -5.02 -13.99 10.10
C ILE A 207 -4.36 -12.93 11.00
N TYR A 208 -4.39 -11.66 10.58
CA TYR A 208 -3.94 -10.53 11.40
C TYR A 208 -5.05 -9.97 12.31
N SER A 209 -6.22 -10.61 12.40
CA SER A 209 -7.27 -10.20 13.34
C SER A 209 -6.76 -10.30 14.78
N ASN A 210 -7.14 -9.35 15.63
CA ASN A 210 -6.71 -9.33 17.02
C ASN A 210 -7.42 -10.41 17.84
N PRO A 211 -6.68 -11.37 18.43
CA PRO A 211 -7.29 -12.42 19.25
C PRO A 211 -7.68 -11.94 20.66
N ASN A 212 -7.21 -10.77 21.10
CA ASN A 212 -7.29 -10.34 22.49
C ASN A 212 -8.32 -9.22 22.66
N ASN A 213 -9.52 -9.57 23.17
CA ASN A 213 -10.67 -8.69 23.52
C ASN A 213 -10.55 -7.25 22.97
N PRO A 214 -10.65 -7.07 21.65
CA PRO A 214 -10.13 -5.86 21.05
C PRO A 214 -11.15 -4.74 21.15
N GLY A 215 -10.68 -3.57 21.59
CA GLY A 215 -11.40 -2.31 21.43
C GLY A 215 -11.69 -2.00 19.95
N PRO A 216 -12.37 -0.89 19.63
CA PRO A 216 -12.65 -0.54 18.24
C PRO A 216 -11.38 -0.27 17.44
N SER A 217 -11.42 -0.58 16.15
CA SER A 217 -10.43 -0.05 15.20
C SER A 217 -10.81 1.39 14.84
N ASN A 218 -9.81 2.26 14.72
CA ASN A 218 -9.96 3.65 14.28
C ASN A 218 -9.34 3.89 12.89
N GLY A 219 -8.64 2.88 12.34
CA GLY A 219 -8.14 2.89 10.98
C GLY A 219 -6.75 2.29 10.81
N LEU A 220 -6.24 2.40 9.59
CA LEU A 220 -4.94 1.92 9.15
C LEU A 220 -4.06 3.12 8.74
N ALA A 221 -2.82 3.11 9.21
CA ALA A 221 -1.77 4.10 8.93
C ALA A 221 -0.41 3.38 8.84
N GLY A 222 0.71 4.10 8.92
CA GLY A 222 2.07 3.56 8.81
C GLY A 222 2.66 3.73 7.41
N GLU A 223 3.59 2.84 7.07
CA GLU A 223 4.37 2.89 5.82
C GLU A 223 3.47 3.00 4.58
N LEU A 224 3.50 4.16 3.92
CA LEU A 224 2.62 4.45 2.78
C LEU A 224 2.80 3.45 1.63
N PRO A 225 4.03 3.02 1.26
CA PRO A 225 4.20 2.01 0.22
C PRO A 225 3.59 0.65 0.60
N ILE A 226 3.58 0.26 1.90
CA ILE A 226 2.92 -0.98 2.34
C ILE A 226 1.42 -0.89 2.10
N ILE A 227 0.78 0.20 2.54
CA ILE A 227 -0.67 0.39 2.40
C ILE A 227 -1.08 0.37 0.92
N LEU A 228 -0.33 1.06 0.06
CA LEU A 228 -0.57 1.08 -1.38
C LEU A 228 -0.39 -0.33 -2.00
N GLY A 229 0.62 -1.09 -1.57
CA GLY A 229 0.80 -2.49 -1.99
C GLY A 229 -0.36 -3.39 -1.55
N LEU A 230 -0.86 -3.22 -0.33
CA LEU A 230 -2.05 -3.93 0.17
C LEU A 230 -3.29 -3.65 -0.68
N MET A 231 -3.49 -2.40 -1.10
CA MET A 231 -4.58 -2.03 -2.02
C MET A 231 -4.44 -2.68 -3.40
N ALA A 232 -3.20 -2.81 -3.91
CA ALA A 232 -2.91 -3.39 -5.22
C ALA A 232 -3.32 -4.87 -5.32
N PHE A 233 -3.25 -5.64 -4.22
CA PHE A 233 -3.70 -7.05 -4.20
C PHE A 233 -5.20 -7.23 -4.36
N SER A 234 -6.00 -6.15 -4.33
CA SER A 234 -7.45 -6.29 -4.30
C SER A 234 -7.98 -7.05 -5.53
N GLU A 235 -7.48 -6.77 -6.73
CA GLU A 235 -7.86 -7.50 -7.95
C GLU A 235 -6.76 -8.46 -8.41
N PRO A 236 -7.11 -9.53 -9.15
CA PRO A 236 -6.10 -10.39 -9.73
C PRO A 236 -5.41 -9.63 -10.86
N THR A 237 -4.09 -9.60 -10.85
CA THR A 237 -3.30 -9.05 -11.95
C THR A 237 -3.39 -9.99 -13.16
N ARG A 238 -4.25 -9.61 -14.11
CA ARG A 238 -4.42 -10.31 -15.39
C ARG A 238 -4.14 -9.42 -16.60
N SER A 239 -3.92 -8.12 -16.37
CA SER A 239 -3.59 -7.13 -17.39
C SER A 239 -2.90 -5.93 -16.75
N GLU A 240 -2.06 -5.24 -17.53
CA GLU A 240 -1.28 -4.06 -17.13
C GLU A 240 -2.14 -2.93 -16.52
N GLU A 241 -3.41 -2.84 -16.90
CA GLU A 241 -4.32 -1.78 -16.42
C GLU A 241 -5.04 -2.09 -15.10
N VAL A 242 -4.95 -3.31 -14.56
CA VAL A 242 -5.73 -3.70 -13.37
C VAL A 242 -5.39 -2.81 -12.17
N VAL A 243 -4.11 -2.56 -11.92
CA VAL A 243 -3.66 -1.76 -10.79
C VAL A 243 -4.18 -0.33 -10.91
N ASN A 244 -4.11 0.27 -12.09
CA ASN A 244 -4.61 1.64 -12.31
C ASN A 244 -6.12 1.74 -12.04
N ARG A 245 -6.91 0.75 -12.48
CA ARG A 245 -8.36 0.71 -12.22
C ARG A 245 -8.72 0.62 -10.74
N ILE A 246 -7.85 0.03 -9.90
CA ILE A 246 -8.07 -0.03 -8.44
C ILE A 246 -8.11 1.39 -7.85
N PHE A 247 -7.22 2.27 -8.30
CA PHE A 247 -7.05 3.61 -7.72
C PHE A 247 -7.78 4.72 -8.47
N VAL A 248 -7.72 4.74 -9.80
CA VAL A 248 -8.35 5.79 -10.62
C VAL A 248 -9.83 5.44 -10.91
N GLY A 249 -10.13 4.16 -11.05
CA GLY A 249 -11.45 3.68 -11.49
C GLY A 249 -11.52 3.45 -13.00
N GLU A 250 -12.72 3.15 -13.51
CA GLU A 250 -12.98 2.90 -14.93
C GLU A 250 -14.37 3.42 -15.33
N GLY A 251 -14.41 4.25 -16.37
CA GLY A 251 -15.65 4.85 -16.87
C GLY A 251 -16.39 5.62 -15.77
N SER A 252 -17.60 5.18 -15.43
CA SER A 252 -18.42 5.77 -14.37
C SER A 252 -18.05 5.32 -12.95
N HIS A 253 -17.18 4.33 -12.81
CA HIS A 253 -16.81 3.75 -11.51
C HIS A 253 -15.59 4.46 -10.96
N ARG A 254 -15.71 5.01 -9.74
CA ARG A 254 -14.59 5.62 -9.03
C ARG A 254 -13.64 4.57 -8.49
N GLY A 255 -12.38 4.95 -8.32
CA GLY A 255 -11.39 4.15 -7.59
C GLY A 255 -11.85 3.71 -6.20
N LYS A 256 -11.29 2.60 -5.73
CA LYS A 256 -11.67 1.95 -4.46
C LYS A 256 -11.17 2.69 -3.23
N TRP A 257 -10.06 3.41 -3.35
CA TRP A 257 -9.56 4.30 -2.30
C TRP A 257 -9.93 5.75 -2.62
N ARG A 258 -10.80 6.34 -1.80
CA ARG A 258 -11.25 7.73 -1.94
C ARG A 258 -11.78 8.24 -0.60
N ASP A 259 -11.70 9.55 -0.38
CA ASP A 259 -12.16 10.21 0.83
C ASP A 259 -11.50 9.66 2.12
N GLY A 260 -10.31 9.06 1.99
CA GLY A 260 -9.61 8.36 3.07
C GLY A 260 -10.30 7.07 3.51
N GLN A 261 -11.17 6.47 2.67
CA GLN A 261 -11.87 5.22 2.94
C GLN A 261 -11.61 4.20 1.84
N TRP A 262 -11.64 2.93 2.22
CA TRP A 262 -11.55 1.81 1.30
C TRP A 262 -12.95 1.25 1.02
N HIS A 263 -13.39 1.32 -0.24
CA HIS A 263 -14.73 0.96 -0.66
C HIS A 263 -14.79 -0.46 -1.24
N ARG A 264 -14.36 -1.42 -0.44
CA ARG A 264 -14.50 -2.85 -0.74
C ARG A 264 -14.51 -3.65 0.55
N THR A 265 -15.26 -4.74 0.58
CA THR A 265 -15.35 -5.62 1.75
C THR A 265 -14.92 -7.06 1.49
N GLU A 266 -14.86 -7.51 0.22
CA GLU A 266 -14.45 -8.88 -0.07
C GLU A 266 -12.95 -9.08 0.10
N ALA A 267 -12.54 -10.32 0.40
CA ALA A 267 -11.14 -10.71 0.45
C ALA A 267 -10.43 -10.40 -0.89
N PRO A 268 -9.15 -9.98 -0.85
CA PRO A 268 -8.37 -9.69 -2.04
C PRO A 268 -8.25 -10.91 -2.94
N ARG A 269 -8.42 -10.70 -4.24
CA ARG A 269 -8.29 -11.75 -5.25
C ARG A 269 -6.84 -11.96 -5.69
N GLY A 270 -5.95 -11.03 -5.39
CA GLY A 270 -4.50 -11.13 -5.62
C GLY A 270 -3.76 -11.86 -4.50
N TYR A 271 -4.43 -12.29 -3.43
CA TYR A 271 -3.77 -13.11 -2.41
C TYR A 271 -3.58 -14.54 -2.87
N ALA A 272 -2.38 -15.07 -2.61
CA ALA A 272 -2.05 -16.46 -2.86
C ALA A 272 -2.98 -17.40 -2.06
N LEU A 273 -3.70 -18.26 -2.78
CA LEU A 273 -4.77 -19.10 -2.22
C LEU A 273 -4.28 -20.45 -1.66
N SER A 274 -3.04 -20.83 -1.95
CA SER A 274 -2.41 -22.07 -1.45
C SER A 274 -0.97 -21.82 -1.03
N ALA A 275 -0.42 -22.74 -0.22
CA ALA A 275 0.98 -22.68 0.19
C ALA A 275 1.96 -22.90 -0.98
N ASP A 276 1.50 -23.57 -2.04
CA ASP A 276 2.28 -23.83 -3.25
C ASP A 276 2.17 -22.69 -4.27
N ALA A 277 1.27 -21.73 -4.05
CA ALA A 277 1.11 -20.59 -4.94
C ALA A 277 2.37 -19.72 -4.92
N LYS A 278 2.74 -19.26 -6.10
CA LYS A 278 3.85 -18.33 -6.30
C LYS A 278 3.59 -16.99 -5.58
N PRO A 279 4.60 -16.39 -4.95
CA PRO A 279 4.46 -15.03 -4.44
C PRO A 279 4.06 -14.05 -5.54
N LEU A 280 2.97 -13.30 -5.32
CA LEU A 280 2.63 -12.15 -6.14
C LEU A 280 3.24 -10.91 -5.50
N GLY A 281 4.04 -10.14 -6.23
CA GLY A 281 4.77 -8.99 -5.70
C GLY A 281 4.45 -7.69 -6.41
N PHE A 282 4.48 -6.59 -5.66
CA PHE A 282 4.42 -5.24 -6.21
C PHE A 282 5.59 -4.41 -5.70
N LEU A 283 6.32 -3.76 -6.62
CA LEU A 283 7.23 -2.68 -6.30
C LEU A 283 6.42 -1.38 -6.20
N VAL A 284 6.37 -0.80 -5.01
CA VAL A 284 5.66 0.44 -4.75
C VAL A 284 6.67 1.57 -4.57
N THR A 285 6.62 2.57 -5.44
CA THR A 285 7.45 3.76 -5.34
C THR A 285 6.55 4.96 -5.07
N VAL A 286 6.79 5.63 -3.93
CA VAL A 286 6.16 6.90 -3.56
C VAL A 286 7.17 8.01 -3.78
N LEU A 287 6.73 9.08 -4.44
CA LEU A 287 7.55 10.21 -4.84
C LEU A 287 6.92 11.51 -4.39
N PHE A 288 7.75 12.53 -4.20
CA PHE A 288 7.25 13.89 -4.02
C PHE A 288 6.52 14.34 -5.30
N ASP A 289 5.50 15.19 -5.15
CA ASP A 289 4.75 15.79 -6.24
C ASP A 289 5.33 17.15 -6.59
N PRO A 290 6.06 17.28 -7.72
CA PRO A 290 6.70 18.54 -8.08
C PRO A 290 5.68 19.67 -8.33
N ALA A 291 4.42 19.34 -8.59
CA ALA A 291 3.35 20.32 -8.76
C ALA A 291 2.86 20.92 -7.43
N ASN A 292 3.30 20.40 -6.28
CA ASN A 292 2.85 20.82 -4.95
C ASN A 292 3.97 20.71 -3.89
N PRO A 293 5.11 21.39 -4.08
CA PRO A 293 6.30 21.22 -3.22
C PRO A 293 6.06 21.65 -1.77
N GLU A 294 5.11 22.55 -1.51
CA GLU A 294 4.77 23.04 -0.17
C GLU A 294 4.12 21.95 0.71
N TYR A 295 3.35 21.03 0.12
CA TYR A 295 2.63 19.97 0.84
C TYR A 295 3.00 18.55 0.38
N SER A 296 4.00 18.43 -0.49
CA SER A 296 4.58 17.16 -0.93
C SER A 296 6.09 17.12 -0.63
N ASN A 297 6.40 17.22 0.66
CA ASN A 297 7.76 17.15 1.18
C ASN A 297 7.86 16.08 2.27
N LYS A 298 9.10 15.80 2.69
CA LYS A 298 9.41 14.75 3.65
C LYS A 298 8.57 14.85 4.93
N GLU A 299 8.50 16.02 5.54
CA GLU A 299 7.73 16.25 6.77
C GLU A 299 6.23 15.99 6.56
N SER A 300 5.66 16.46 5.44
CA SER A 300 4.24 16.28 5.14
C SER A 300 3.86 14.81 4.91
N LEU A 301 4.73 14.04 4.25
CA LEU A 301 4.50 12.61 4.00
C LEU A 301 4.79 11.76 5.24
N GLU A 302 5.81 12.08 6.03
CA GLU A 302 6.05 11.44 7.33
C GLU A 302 4.87 11.70 8.29
N ALA A 303 4.34 12.92 8.33
CA ALA A 303 3.15 13.22 9.12
C ALA A 303 1.94 12.40 8.64
N MET A 304 1.76 12.23 7.33
CA MET A 304 0.69 11.40 6.77
C MET A 304 0.83 9.92 7.17
N GLU A 305 2.04 9.38 7.21
CA GLU A 305 2.29 7.99 7.60
C GLU A 305 2.07 7.75 9.10
N TRP A 306 2.59 8.65 9.94
CA TRP A 306 2.78 8.36 11.37
C TRP A 306 1.80 9.08 12.28
N THR A 307 1.22 10.21 11.85
CA THR A 307 0.33 11.01 12.72
C THR A 307 -1.14 10.95 12.31
N GLU A 308 -1.43 10.35 11.16
CA GLU A 308 -2.75 10.39 10.55
C GLU A 308 -3.25 9.03 10.07
N VAL A 309 -4.58 8.92 10.00
CA VAL A 309 -5.23 7.74 9.44
C VAL A 309 -5.30 7.86 7.91
N ILE A 310 -4.61 6.96 7.22
CA ILE A 310 -4.60 6.86 5.76
C ILE A 310 -5.87 6.17 5.25
N VAL A 311 -6.29 5.09 5.92
CA VAL A 311 -7.56 4.38 5.64
C VAL A 311 -8.42 4.36 6.89
N ARG A 312 -9.51 5.11 6.86
CA ARG A 312 -10.48 5.25 7.95
C ARG A 312 -11.49 4.13 7.94
N GLU A 313 -12.09 3.91 9.10
CA GLU A 313 -13.27 3.06 9.20
C GLU A 313 -14.42 3.57 8.31
N SER A 314 -15.06 2.64 7.62
CA SER A 314 -16.33 2.88 6.92
C SER A 314 -17.46 2.86 7.94
N ARG A 315 -18.41 3.80 7.80
CA ARG A 315 -19.65 3.76 8.59
C ARG A 315 -20.45 2.54 8.11
N ARG A 316 -20.67 1.59 9.02
CA ARG A 316 -21.61 0.48 8.81
C ARG A 316 -23.05 0.96 8.95
#